data_AF-A0A103YKR5-F1
#
_entry.id   AF-A0A103YKR5-F1
#
_cell.length_a   1.000
_cell.length_b   1.000
_cell.length_c   1.000
_cell.angle_alpha   90.00
_cell.angle_beta   90.00
_cell.angle_gamma   90.00
#
_symmetry.space_group_name_H-M   'P 1'
#
loop_
_entity.id
_entity.type
_entity.pdbx_description
1 polymer ?
#
loop_
_entity_poly.entity_id
_entity_poly.type
_entity_poly.pdbx_seq_one_letter_code
_entity_poly.pdbx_strand_id
1 'polypeptide(L)'
;MTYLLYAFDVHCNSFFPLFVVLYVIHFFISPLLVAHGFIPLLLSNLIFTVAMSYYHYLNFLGYDVLPFLEKTTFFLYPIGIVIIFTPILILSGFNPSRYFMNIYYSQRS
;
A
#
# COMPACT_ATOMS: atom_id res chain seq x y z
N MET A 1 18.47 15.71 17.43
CA MET A 1 18.46 16.05 15.99
C MET A 1 18.61 14.81 15.11
N THR A 2 19.49 13.87 15.43
CA THR A 2 19.77 12.66 14.61
C THR A 2 18.57 11.70 14.44
N TYR A 3 17.74 11.51 15.46
CA TYR A 3 16.61 10.56 15.39
C TYR A 3 15.49 10.98 14.42
N LEU A 4 15.23 12.29 14.29
CA LEU A 4 14.17 12.80 13.41
C LEU A 4 14.60 12.73 11.94
N LEU A 5 15.87 13.05 11.67
CA LEU A 5 16.48 12.84 10.35
C LEU A 5 16.51 11.36 9.96
N TYR A 6 16.78 10.47 10.92
CA TYR A 6 16.75 9.02 10.69
C TYR A 6 15.34 8.51 10.38
N ALA A 7 14.33 8.91 11.17
CA ALA A 7 12.94 8.53 10.92
C ALA A 7 12.46 9.02 9.54
N PHE A 8 12.83 10.24 9.15
CA PHE A 8 12.55 10.78 7.83
C PHE A 8 13.18 9.95 6.71
N ASP A 9 14.46 9.57 6.84
CA ASP A 9 15.18 8.77 5.84
C ASP A 9 14.53 7.38 5.64
N VAL A 10 14.17 6.71 6.74
CA VAL A 10 13.46 5.41 6.71
C VAL A 10 12.09 5.53 6.02
N HIS A 11 11.33 6.59 6.33
CA HIS A 11 10.04 6.85 5.67
C HIS A 11 10.21 7.16 4.18
N CYS A 12 11.21 7.95 3.80
CA CYS A 12 11.51 8.23 2.39
C CYS A 12 11.93 6.96 1.63
N ASN A 13 12.80 6.14 2.21
CA ASN A 13 13.28 4.90 1.59
C ASN A 13 12.15 3.86 1.41
N SER A 14 11.21 3.78 2.37
CA SER A 14 10.03 2.90 2.27
C SER A 14 8.93 3.48 1.37
N PHE A 15 8.79 4.80 1.29
CA PHE A 15 7.82 5.47 0.41
C PHE A 15 8.16 5.28 -1.08
N PHE A 16 9.45 5.26 -1.44
CA PHE A 16 9.87 5.10 -2.82
C PHE A 16 9.31 3.83 -3.51
N PRO A 17 9.46 2.62 -2.97
CA PRO A 17 8.87 1.43 -3.56
C PRO A 17 7.34 1.42 -3.51
N LEU A 18 6.71 2.00 -2.47
CA LEU A 18 5.26 2.17 -2.44
C LEU A 18 4.78 3.06 -3.61
N PHE A 19 5.50 4.15 -3.88
CA PHE A 19 5.23 5.02 -5.01
C PHE A 19 5.38 4.27 -6.34
N VAL A 20 6.45 3.49 -6.52
CA VAL A 20 6.64 2.69 -7.74
C VAL A 20 5.49 1.70 -7.94
N VAL A 21 5.05 1.00 -6.90
CA VAL A 21 3.95 0.02 -7.02
C VAL A 21 2.60 0.71 -7.30
N LEU A 22 2.24 1.73 -6.51
CA LEU A 22 0.92 2.37 -6.60
C LEU A 22 0.78 3.40 -7.72
N TYR A 23 1.86 4.01 -8.19
CA TYR A 23 1.79 5.02 -9.27
C TYR A 23 2.34 4.51 -10.58
N VAL A 24 3.46 3.77 -10.59
CA VAL A 24 4.06 3.31 -11.85
C VAL A 24 3.37 2.04 -12.31
N ILE A 25 3.49 0.96 -11.51
CA ILE A 25 2.94 -0.35 -11.88
C ILE A 25 1.41 -0.29 -11.98
N HIS A 26 0.74 0.32 -11.00
CA HIS A 26 -0.71 0.46 -11.04
C HIS A 26 -1.21 1.24 -12.26
N PHE A 27 -0.49 2.29 -12.70
CA PHE A 27 -0.85 3.04 -13.90
C PHE A 27 -0.72 2.19 -15.18
N PHE A 28 0.34 1.39 -15.31
CA PHE A 28 0.50 0.50 -16.47
C PHE A 28 -0.59 -0.58 -16.54
N ILE A 29 -1.00 -1.13 -15.39
CA ILE A 29 -1.97 -2.22 -15.33
C ILE A 29 -3.41 -1.67 -15.16
N SER A 30 -3.59 -0.37 -14.90
CA SER A 30 -4.88 0.35 -14.80
C SER A 30 -5.93 -0.08 -15.83
N PRO A 31 -5.67 -0.08 -17.16
CA PRO A 31 -6.69 -0.48 -18.14
C PRO A 31 -7.18 -1.92 -17.95
N LEU A 32 -6.32 -2.81 -17.45
CA LEU A 32 -6.67 -4.19 -17.11
C LEU A 32 -7.41 -4.29 -15.76
N LEU A 33 -7.07 -3.43 -14.79
CA LEU A 33 -7.68 -3.38 -13.45
C LEU A 33 -9.07 -2.72 -13.43
N VAL A 34 -9.38 -1.87 -14.42
CA VAL A 34 -10.68 -1.19 -14.56
C VAL A 34 -11.71 -2.06 -15.30
N ALA A 35 -11.27 -3.12 -15.98
CA ALA A 35 -12.15 -4.06 -16.68
C ALA A 35 -13.22 -4.68 -15.76
N HIS A 36 -14.34 -5.11 -16.34
CA HIS A 36 -15.41 -5.79 -15.61
C HIS A 36 -15.05 -7.26 -15.41
N GLY A 37 -14.97 -7.70 -14.15
CA GLY A 37 -14.78 -9.09 -13.80
C GLY A 37 -14.29 -9.29 -12.36
N PHE A 38 -14.19 -10.54 -11.95
CA PHE A 38 -13.62 -10.91 -10.65
C PHE A 38 -12.09 -10.75 -10.63
N ILE A 39 -11.40 -11.06 -11.75
CA ILE A 39 -9.94 -10.98 -11.86
C ILE A 39 -9.41 -9.56 -11.63
N PRO A 40 -9.94 -8.49 -12.26
CA PRO A 40 -9.51 -7.11 -12.02
C PRO A 40 -9.74 -6.65 -10.58
N LEU A 41 -10.82 -7.11 -9.95
CA LEU A 41 -11.15 -6.82 -8.56
C LEU A 41 -10.18 -7.49 -7.59
N LEU A 42 -9.87 -8.77 -7.80
CA LEU A 42 -8.90 -9.51 -7.01
C LEU A 42 -7.51 -8.87 -7.16
N LEU A 43 -7.08 -8.63 -8.40
CA LEU A 43 -5.76 -8.08 -8.70
C LEU A 43 -5.58 -6.67 -8.13
N SER A 44 -6.61 -5.83 -8.23
CA SER A 44 -6.60 -4.48 -7.63
C SER A 44 -6.43 -4.55 -6.11
N ASN A 45 -7.24 -5.35 -5.42
CA ASN A 45 -7.13 -5.50 -3.96
C ASN A 45 -5.77 -6.08 -3.56
N LEU A 46 -5.26 -7.09 -4.28
CA LEU A 46 -3.94 -7.68 -4.01
C LEU A 46 -2.80 -6.67 -4.19
N ILE A 47 -2.80 -5.85 -5.25
CA ILE A 47 -1.76 -4.84 -5.47
C ILE A 47 -1.75 -3.80 -4.35
N PHE A 48 -2.93 -3.32 -3.94
CA PHE A 48 -3.05 -2.38 -2.81
C PHE A 48 -2.56 -3.01 -1.50
N THR A 49 -2.93 -4.26 -1.23
CA THR A 49 -2.51 -4.99 -0.04
C THR A 49 -1.01 -5.24 -0.02
N VAL A 50 -0.42 -5.66 -1.13
CA VAL A 50 1.03 -5.87 -1.26
C VAL A 50 1.77 -4.54 -1.09
N ALA A 51 1.31 -3.46 -1.73
CA ALA A 51 1.96 -2.15 -1.62
C ALA A 51 1.97 -1.62 -0.18
N MET A 52 0.82 -1.66 0.49
CA MET A 52 0.71 -1.25 1.90
C MET A 52 1.54 -2.14 2.82
N SER A 53 1.52 -3.46 2.59
CA SER A 53 2.31 -4.40 3.39
C SER A 53 3.81 -4.17 3.21
N TYR A 54 4.25 -3.91 1.98
CA TYR A 54 5.66 -3.65 1.66
C TYR A 54 6.17 -2.36 2.32
N TYR A 55 5.36 -1.30 2.32
CA TYR A 55 5.70 -0.05 3.01
C TYR A 55 5.87 -0.24 4.52
N HIS A 56 4.95 -0.96 5.17
CA HIS A 56 5.04 -1.24 6.59
C HIS A 56 6.19 -2.18 6.93
N TYR A 57 6.48 -3.16 6.05
CA TYR A 57 7.61 -4.07 6.20
C TYR A 57 8.96 -3.34 6.11
N LEU A 58 9.13 -2.45 5.13
CA LEU A 58 10.38 -1.67 5.02
C LEU A 58 10.55 -0.66 6.15
N ASN A 59 9.46 -0.06 6.64
CA ASN A 59 9.53 0.76 7.86
C ASN A 59 9.98 -0.08 9.06
N PHE A 60 9.38 -1.26 9.27
CA PHE A 60 9.81 -2.20 10.30
C PHE A 60 11.31 -2.49 10.20
N LEU A 61 11.79 -2.88 9.01
CA LEU A 61 13.19 -3.23 8.79
C LEU A 61 14.12 -2.03 9.04
N GLY A 62 13.73 -0.83 8.65
CA GLY A 62 14.50 0.39 8.91
C GLY A 62 14.57 0.77 10.39
N TYR A 63 13.50 0.52 11.16
CA TYR A 63 13.49 0.77 12.61
C TYR A 63 14.10 -0.38 13.43
N ASP A 64 14.18 -1.60 12.89
CA ASP A 64 14.79 -2.78 13.55
C ASP A 64 16.30 -2.66 13.73
N VAL A 65 16.96 -1.83 12.89
CA VAL A 65 18.39 -1.50 13.03
C VAL A 65 18.68 -0.71 14.32
N LEU A 66 17.66 -0.16 14.98
CA LEU A 66 17.79 0.55 16.26
C LEU A 66 17.49 -0.41 17.43
N PRO A 67 18.52 -0.88 18.17
CA PRO A 67 18.41 -1.93 19.20
C PRO A 67 17.62 -1.51 20.46
N PHE A 68 17.12 -0.28 20.53
CA PHE A 68 16.34 0.26 21.64
C PHE A 68 14.83 0.21 21.43
N LEU A 69 14.36 -0.21 20.24
CA LEU A 69 12.94 -0.33 19.95
C LEU A 69 12.48 -1.79 20.18
N GLU A 70 12.35 -2.20 21.46
CA GLU A 70 11.95 -3.57 21.87
C GLU A 70 10.56 -4.03 21.35
N LYS A 71 9.79 -3.15 20.68
CA LYS A 71 8.48 -3.46 20.10
C LYS A 71 8.32 -2.99 18.64
N THR A 72 9.25 -3.36 17.77
CA THR A 72 9.08 -3.19 16.32
C THR A 72 7.82 -3.88 15.77
N THR A 73 7.26 -4.87 16.48
CA THR A 73 5.98 -5.54 16.17
C THR A 73 4.79 -4.58 15.97
N PHE A 74 4.82 -3.37 16.54
CA PHE A 74 3.76 -2.38 16.33
C PHE A 74 3.64 -1.94 14.86
N PHE A 75 4.75 -1.94 14.11
CA PHE A 75 4.76 -1.64 12.67
C PHE A 75 4.22 -2.78 11.80
N LEU A 76 4.16 -4.00 12.32
CA LEU A 76 3.52 -5.14 11.64
C LEU A 76 2.01 -5.20 11.86
N TYR A 77 1.48 -4.57 12.91
CA TYR A 77 0.05 -4.51 13.18
C TYR A 77 -0.79 -4.01 11.98
N PRO A 78 -0.39 -2.92 11.27
CA PRO A 78 -1.13 -2.49 10.10
C PRO A 78 -1.08 -3.49 8.93
N ILE A 79 -0.04 -4.33 8.80
CA ILE A 79 -0.01 -5.41 7.81
C ILE A 79 -1.13 -6.42 8.10
N GLY A 80 -1.28 -6.82 9.37
CA GLY A 80 -2.34 -7.73 9.80
C GLY A 80 -3.74 -7.15 9.55
N ILE A 81 -3.94 -5.86 9.85
CA ILE A 81 -5.20 -5.16 9.55
C ILE A 81 -5.48 -5.18 8.04
N VAL A 82 -4.51 -4.80 7.21
CA VAL A 82 -4.69 -4.78 5.75
C VAL A 82 -5.04 -6.17 5.24
N ILE A 83 -4.34 -7.23 5.67
CA ILE A 83 -4.62 -8.61 5.25
C ILE A 83 -6.03 -9.06 5.64
N ILE A 84 -6.51 -8.70 6.84
CA ILE A 84 -7.88 -9.06 7.28
C ILE A 84 -8.95 -8.25 6.54
N PHE A 85 -8.69 -6.97 6.26
CA PHE A 85 -9.62 -6.13 5.52
C PHE A 85 -9.69 -6.47 4.03
N THR A 86 -8.61 -6.98 3.44
CA THR A 86 -8.54 -7.33 2.01
C THR A 86 -9.66 -8.29 1.57
N PRO A 87 -9.90 -9.45 2.21
CA PRO A 87 -10.99 -10.34 1.82
C PRO A 87 -12.37 -9.72 2.04
N ILE A 88 -12.54 -8.86 3.06
CA ILE A 88 -13.81 -8.13 3.29
C ILE A 88 -14.11 -7.20 2.10
N LEU A 89 -13.10 -6.46 1.62
CA LEU A 89 -13.21 -5.57 0.46
C LEU A 89 -13.49 -6.36 -0.83
N ILE A 90 -12.85 -7.51 -1.01
CA ILE A 90 -13.08 -8.41 -2.15
C ILE A 90 -14.52 -8.95 -2.13
N LEU A 91 -14.98 -9.44 -0.98
CA LEU A 91 -16.36 -9.96 -0.80
C LEU A 91 -17.41 -8.86 -0.98
N SER A 92 -17.11 -7.62 -0.58
CA SER A 92 -17.98 -6.47 -0.80
C SER A 92 -18.06 -6.03 -2.27
N GLY A 93 -17.25 -6.60 -3.17
CA GLY A 93 -17.21 -6.17 -4.57
C GLY A 93 -16.48 -4.83 -4.78
N PHE A 94 -15.73 -4.35 -3.79
CA PHE A 94 -15.06 -3.05 -3.87
C PHE A 94 -13.77 -3.16 -4.69
N ASN A 95 -13.66 -2.34 -5.75
CA ASN A 95 -12.45 -2.22 -6.55
C ASN A 95 -11.79 -0.85 -6.30
N PRO A 96 -10.67 -0.78 -5.54
CA PRO A 96 -10.01 0.48 -5.23
C PRO A 96 -9.51 1.21 -6.48
N SER A 97 -9.07 0.49 -7.52
CA SER A 97 -8.61 1.07 -8.78
C SER A 97 -9.72 1.83 -9.51
N ARG A 98 -10.94 1.30 -9.51
CA ARG A 98 -12.11 2.00 -10.06
C ARG A 98 -12.48 3.24 -9.24
N TYR A 99 -12.36 3.16 -7.91
CA TYR A 99 -12.61 4.30 -7.04
C TYR A 99 -11.65 5.46 -7.34
N PHE A 100 -10.35 5.18 -7.45
CA PHE A 100 -9.33 6.18 -7.83
C PHE A 100 -9.58 6.76 -9.22
N MET A 101 -9.92 5.93 -10.20
CA MET A 101 -10.21 6.39 -11.56
C MET A 101 -11.44 7.30 -11.59
N ASN A 102 -12.50 6.96 -10.84
CA ASN A 102 -13.71 7.76 -10.75
C ASN A 102 -13.45 9.15 -10.15
N ILE A 103 -12.62 9.24 -9.10
CA ILE A 103 -12.19 10.53 -8.55
C ILE A 103 -11.41 11.34 -9.58
N TYR A 104 -10.47 10.70 -10.30
CA TYR A 104 -9.66 11.38 -11.31
C TYR A 104 -10.50 11.96 -12.46
N TYR A 105 -11.51 11.22 -12.92
CA TYR A 105 -12.45 11.71 -13.94
C TYR A 105 -13.42 12.77 -13.39
N SER A 106 -13.86 12.65 -12.14
CA SER A 106 -14.76 13.61 -11.49
C SER A 106 -14.11 14.99 -11.34
N GLN A 107 -12.80 15.06 -11.09
CA GLN A 107 -12.08 16.33 -11.01
C GLN A 107 -11.85 17.03 -12.37
N ARG A 108 -12.24 16.40 -13.49
CA ARG A 108 -12.14 16.97 -14.84
C ARG A 108 -13.46 17.52 -15.40
N SER A 109 -14.56 17.52 -14.63
CA SER A 109 -15.87 18.11 -15.01
C SER A 109 -16.16 19.37 -14.21
#